data_AF-A0A5Z1TGG8-F1
#
_entry.id   AF-A0A5Z1TGG8-F1
#
_cell.length_a   1.000
_cell.length_b   1.000
_cell.length_c   1.000
_cell.angle_alpha   90.00
_cell.angle_beta   90.00
_cell.angle_gamma   90.00
#
_symmetry.space_group_name_H-M   'P 1'
#
loop_
_entity.id
_entity.type
_entity.pdbx_description
1 polymer ?
#
loop_
_entity_poly.entity_id
_entity_poly.type
_entity_poly.pdbx_seq_one_letter_code
_entity_poly.pdbx_strand_id
1 'polypeptide(L)'
;DMVTDFLSVFQSLANSYAVSFSPLRIGEQVLVIPVRGDLNSGVILRGLYQEKHRAKNTDENTFNIDFEDGTHLEYNSKSSTLKLDVVKNINITCVDKTTHNQNNT
;
A
#
# COMPACT_ATOMS: atom_id res chain seq x y z
N ASP A 1 -6.09 11.38 -28.68
CA ASP A 1 -5.68 11.23 -27.27
C ASP A 1 -4.20 10.92 -27.18
N MET A 2 -3.52 11.48 -26.18
CA MET A 2 -2.12 11.21 -25.90
C MET A 2 -2.04 10.04 -24.93
N VAL A 3 -1.21 9.04 -25.26
CA VAL A 3 -0.96 7.84 -24.44
C VAL A 3 0.55 7.63 -24.42
N THR A 4 1.12 7.38 -23.24
CA THR A 4 2.55 7.08 -23.10
C THR A 4 2.85 5.64 -23.50
N ASP A 5 4.11 5.33 -23.74
CA ASP A 5 4.59 3.95 -23.77
C ASP A 5 4.53 3.30 -22.36
N PHE A 6 5.03 2.06 -22.24
CA PHE A 6 5.20 1.39 -20.96
C PHE A 6 6.30 2.04 -20.14
N LEU A 7 5.90 2.74 -19.07
CA LEU A 7 6.80 3.43 -18.18
C LEU A 7 7.04 2.63 -16.89
N SER A 8 8.24 2.77 -16.34
CA SER A 8 8.56 2.25 -15.01
C SER A 8 7.73 2.98 -13.93
N VAL A 9 7.28 2.23 -12.93
CA VAL A 9 6.48 2.77 -11.82
C VAL A 9 7.29 2.80 -10.53
N PHE A 10 7.31 3.95 -9.86
CA PHE A 10 7.93 4.13 -8.56
C PHE A 10 7.38 3.12 -7.54
N GLN A 11 8.30 2.44 -6.84
CA GLN A 11 7.99 1.54 -5.73
C GLN A 11 8.63 2.09 -4.44
N SER A 12 7.90 2.02 -3.33
CA SER A 12 8.39 2.54 -2.05
C SER A 12 9.60 1.77 -1.52
N LEU A 13 9.72 0.46 -1.83
CA LEU A 13 10.82 -0.41 -1.43
C LEU A 13 11.26 -1.25 -2.63
N ALA A 14 12.49 -1.06 -3.11
CA ALA A 14 13.02 -1.77 -4.29
C ALA A 14 14.56 -1.90 -4.25
N ASN A 15 15.10 -2.51 -3.19
CA ASN A 15 16.54 -2.75 -3.05
C ASN A 15 16.86 -4.04 -2.29
N SER A 16 18.15 -4.29 -2.01
CA SER A 16 18.62 -5.49 -1.31
C SER A 16 18.19 -5.59 0.16
N TYR A 17 17.71 -4.50 0.76
CA TYR A 17 17.17 -4.51 2.11
C TYR A 17 15.69 -4.91 2.11
N ALA A 18 14.88 -4.34 1.21
CA ALA A 18 13.47 -4.66 1.08
C ALA A 18 12.93 -4.43 -0.34
N VAL A 19 11.99 -5.29 -0.75
CA VAL A 19 11.21 -5.17 -1.99
C VAL A 19 9.73 -5.32 -1.65
N SER A 20 8.89 -4.40 -2.09
CA SER A 20 7.42 -4.50 -1.95
C SER A 20 6.73 -4.42 -3.31
N PHE A 21 5.51 -4.95 -3.37
CA PHE A 21 4.67 -4.88 -4.56
C PHE A 21 3.21 -4.68 -4.17
N SER A 22 2.59 -3.67 -4.77
CA SER A 22 1.14 -3.47 -4.74
C SER A 22 0.63 -3.46 -6.18
N PRO A 23 -0.45 -4.20 -6.51
CA PRO A 23 -0.96 -4.29 -7.87
C PRO A 23 -1.23 -2.93 -8.51
N LEU A 24 -0.93 -2.80 -9.80
CA LEU A 24 -1.36 -1.66 -10.62
C LEU A 24 -2.77 -1.94 -11.14
N ARG A 25 -3.65 -0.93 -11.08
CA ARG A 25 -5.04 -1.05 -11.53
C ARG A 25 -5.40 0.11 -12.46
N ILE A 26 -6.25 -0.18 -13.44
CA ILE A 26 -6.81 0.85 -14.32
C ILE A 26 -7.65 1.82 -13.46
N GLY A 27 -7.44 3.12 -13.67
CA GLY A 27 -8.16 4.18 -12.98
C GLY A 27 -7.49 4.70 -11.70
N GLU A 28 -6.27 4.28 -11.37
CA GLU A 28 -5.45 4.95 -10.36
C GLU A 28 -4.89 6.27 -10.93
N GLN A 29 -5.01 7.36 -10.16
CA GLN A 29 -4.42 8.64 -10.53
C GLN A 29 -2.91 8.65 -10.25
N VAL A 30 -2.15 9.11 -11.23
CA VAL A 30 -0.68 9.13 -11.18
C VAL A 30 -0.11 10.43 -11.75
N LEU A 31 1.13 10.72 -11.39
CA LEU A 31 1.96 11.74 -12.03
C LEU A 31 2.95 11.05 -12.97
N VAL A 32 3.08 11.54 -14.22
CA VAL A 32 4.14 11.14 -15.14
C VAL A 32 5.24 12.17 -15.10
N ILE A 33 6.46 11.74 -14.80
CA ILE A 33 7.65 12.59 -14.71
C ILE A 33 8.52 12.29 -15.94
N PRO A 34 8.57 13.20 -16.95
CA PRO A 34 9.33 12.98 -18.16
C PRO A 34 10.84 13.01 -17.89
N VAL A 35 11.61 12.20 -18.62
CA VAL A 35 13.07 12.23 -18.58
C VAL A 35 13.56 13.09 -19.74
N ARG A 36 14.31 14.16 -19.45
CA ARG A 36 14.82 15.10 -20.47
C ARG A 36 13.73 15.68 -21.39
N GLY A 37 12.51 15.83 -20.88
CA GLY A 37 11.38 16.38 -21.63
C GLY A 37 10.66 15.38 -22.54
N ASP A 38 11.10 14.13 -22.58
CA ASP A 38 10.41 13.06 -23.31
C ASP A 38 9.48 12.29 -22.37
N LEU A 39 8.19 12.26 -22.72
CA LEU A 39 7.14 11.58 -21.96
C LEU A 39 7.24 10.05 -22.08
N ASN A 40 7.72 9.53 -23.20
CA ASN A 40 7.81 8.09 -23.45
C ASN A 40 9.00 7.43 -22.78
N SER A 41 9.94 8.22 -22.25
CA SER A 41 11.02 7.76 -21.37
C SER A 41 10.82 8.15 -19.91
N GLY A 42 9.61 8.60 -19.55
CA GLY A 42 9.27 9.04 -18.20
C GLY A 42 9.18 7.92 -17.16
N VAL A 43 8.88 8.33 -15.92
CA VAL A 43 8.55 7.43 -14.81
C VAL A 43 7.21 7.82 -14.20
N ILE A 44 6.49 6.83 -13.70
CA ILE A 44 5.20 7.01 -13.04
C ILE A 44 5.40 7.12 -11.54
N LEU A 45 4.95 8.22 -10.94
CA LEU A 45 4.74 8.37 -9.51
C LEU A 45 3.27 8.17 -9.18
N ARG A 46 2.95 7.11 -8.44
CA ARG A 46 1.57 6.70 -8.12
C ARG A 46 1.10 7.21 -6.75
N GLY A 47 -0.15 6.91 -6.38
CA GLY A 47 -0.67 7.16 -5.03
C GLY A 47 -1.32 8.53 -4.81
N LEU A 48 -1.83 9.16 -5.87
CA LEU A 48 -2.63 10.38 -5.73
C LEU A 48 -4.08 10.02 -5.43
N TYR A 49 -4.64 10.57 -4.34
CA TYR A 49 -6.06 10.42 -4.05
C TYR A 49 -6.91 11.09 -5.13
N GLN A 50 -8.03 10.44 -5.44
CA GLN A 50 -9.04 10.92 -6.38
C GLN A 50 -10.44 10.72 -5.81
N GLU A 51 -11.47 11.32 -6.41
CA GLU A 51 -12.85 11.26 -5.89
C GLU A 51 -13.34 9.81 -5.65
N LYS A 52 -13.03 8.90 -6.59
CA LYS A 52 -13.35 7.47 -6.51
C LYS A 52 -12.51 6.69 -5.49
N HIS A 53 -11.28 7.14 -5.25
CA HIS A 53 -10.29 6.50 -4.37
C HIS A 53 -9.68 7.55 -3.45
N ARG A 54 -10.48 7.99 -2.47
CA ARG A 54 -10.10 8.98 -1.46
C ARG A 54 -9.57 8.30 -0.20
N ALA A 55 -8.85 9.06 0.63
CA ALA A 55 -8.53 8.62 1.98
C ALA A 55 -9.81 8.21 2.72
N LYS A 56 -9.83 7.00 3.28
CA LYS A 56 -10.95 6.55 4.14
C LYS A 56 -10.78 6.96 5.58
N ASN A 57 -9.53 7.18 6.00
CA ASN A 57 -9.16 7.65 7.33
C ASN A 57 -8.19 8.83 7.18
N THR A 58 -8.39 9.85 8.01
CA THR A 58 -7.55 11.05 8.11
C THR A 58 -7.18 11.36 9.57
N ASP A 59 -7.38 10.40 10.48
CA ASP A 59 -6.91 10.50 11.86
C ASP A 59 -5.37 10.55 11.92
N GLU A 60 -4.85 11.42 12.78
CA GLU A 60 -3.41 11.68 12.90
C GLU A 60 -2.66 10.55 13.60
N ASN A 61 -3.36 9.65 14.29
CA ASN A 61 -2.75 8.57 15.08
C ASN A 61 -2.76 7.23 14.34
N THR A 62 -3.41 7.15 13.19
CA THR A 62 -3.75 5.87 12.58
C THR A 62 -3.11 5.69 11.21
N PHE A 63 -2.31 4.65 11.07
CA PHE A 63 -1.90 4.10 9.78
C PHE A 63 -2.85 2.98 9.40
N ASN A 64 -3.34 2.94 8.16
CA ASN A 64 -4.16 1.83 7.70
C ASN A 64 -3.95 1.46 6.23
N ILE A 65 -4.32 0.22 5.90
CA ILE A 65 -4.43 -0.29 4.52
C ILE A 65 -5.78 -1.00 4.38
N ASP A 66 -6.58 -0.49 3.45
CA ASP A 66 -7.86 -1.08 3.05
C ASP A 66 -7.71 -1.91 1.77
N PHE A 67 -8.14 -3.17 1.80
CA PHE A 67 -8.18 -4.04 0.62
C PHE A 67 -9.56 -4.03 -0.05
N GLU A 68 -9.62 -4.34 -1.35
CA GLU A 68 -10.85 -4.31 -2.15
C GLU A 68 -11.90 -5.35 -1.72
N ASP A 69 -11.47 -6.41 -1.02
CA ASP A 69 -12.34 -7.45 -0.48
C ASP A 69 -12.91 -7.12 0.91
N GLY A 70 -12.49 -6.00 1.51
CA GLY A 70 -12.89 -5.58 2.86
C GLY A 70 -11.91 -5.97 3.97
N THR A 71 -10.79 -6.64 3.66
CA THR A 71 -9.71 -6.84 4.64
C THR A 71 -9.10 -5.49 5.05
N HIS A 72 -8.76 -5.31 6.33
CA HIS A 72 -8.22 -4.06 6.89
C HIS A 72 -7.04 -4.32 7.82
N LEU A 73 -5.93 -3.63 7.57
CA LEU A 73 -4.77 -3.57 8.46
C LEU A 73 -4.71 -2.17 9.06
N GLU A 74 -4.53 -2.07 10.38
CA GLU A 74 -4.48 -0.78 11.07
C GLU A 74 -3.48 -0.79 12.21
N TYR A 75 -2.73 0.30 12.37
CA TYR A 75 -1.97 0.59 13.57
C TYR A 75 -2.35 1.97 14.11
N ASN A 76 -2.82 2.03 15.36
CA ASN A 76 -3.11 3.27 16.07
C ASN A 76 -2.04 3.54 17.13
N SER A 77 -1.32 4.65 16.99
CA SER A 77 -0.21 5.02 17.89
C SER A 77 -0.69 5.47 19.27
N LYS A 78 -1.89 6.05 19.38
CA LYS A 78 -2.46 6.53 20.64
C LYS A 78 -2.86 5.39 21.57
N SER A 79 -3.44 4.32 21.03
CA SER A 79 -3.75 3.10 21.80
C SER A 79 -2.65 2.05 21.75
N SER A 80 -1.60 2.27 20.93
CA SER A 80 -0.52 1.31 20.68
C SER A 80 -1.06 -0.06 20.24
N THR A 81 -2.07 -0.04 19.36
CA THR A 81 -2.79 -1.26 18.93
C THR A 81 -2.56 -1.52 17.45
N LEU A 82 -2.11 -2.74 17.13
CA LEU A 82 -2.13 -3.28 15.78
C LEU A 82 -3.39 -4.16 15.62
N LYS A 83 -4.19 -3.88 14.60
CA LYS A 83 -5.42 -4.61 14.29
C LYS A 83 -5.35 -5.18 12.87
N LEU A 84 -5.82 -6.40 12.72
CA LEU A 84 -5.98 -7.07 11.44
C LEU A 84 -7.37 -7.69 11.36
N ASP A 85 -8.27 -7.07 10.60
CA ASP A 85 -9.62 -7.57 10.33
C ASP A 85 -9.62 -8.28 8.96
N VAL A 86 -9.68 -9.61 8.97
CA VAL A 86 -9.55 -10.43 7.74
C VAL A 86 -10.85 -11.13 7.41
N VAL A 87 -11.30 -10.98 6.15
CA VAL A 87 -12.58 -11.54 5.68
C VAL A 87 -12.53 -13.07 5.56
N LYS A 88 -11.35 -13.63 5.28
CA LYS A 88 -11.16 -15.07 5.07
C LYS A 88 -10.09 -15.63 6.02
N ASN A 89 -8.93 -15.98 5.48
CA ASN A 89 -7.91 -16.72 6.19
C ASN A 89 -6.71 -15.84 6.51
N ILE A 90 -6.14 -16.03 7.71
CA ILE A 90 -4.81 -15.55 8.07
C ILE A 90 -3.87 -16.75 8.08
N ASN A 91 -2.82 -16.71 7.27
CA ASN A 91 -1.76 -17.71 7.27
C ASN A 91 -0.46 -17.07 7.76
N ILE A 92 0.12 -17.62 8.83
CA ILE A 92 1.42 -17.19 9.37
C ILE A 92 2.32 -18.43 9.41
N THR A 93 3.48 -18.35 8.77
CA THR A 93 4.44 -19.45 8.69
C THR A 93 5.81 -18.95 9.13
N CYS A 94 6.47 -19.70 10.02
CA CYS A 94 7.82 -19.44 10.47
C CYS A 94 8.51 -20.77 10.79
N VAL A 95 9.85 -20.79 10.74
CA VAL A 95 10.64 -21.99 11.07
C VAL A 95 10.54 -22.28 12.57
N ASP A 96 10.84 -21.28 13.38
CA ASP A 96 10.72 -21.34 14.83
C ASP A 96 9.58 -20.43 15.29
N LYS A 97 8.79 -20.92 16.24
CA LYS A 97 7.63 -20.21 16.77
C LYS A 97 7.66 -20.14 18.28
N THR A 98 7.67 -18.92 18.81
CA THR A 98 7.37 -18.62 20.21
C THR A 98 6.18 -17.68 20.24
N THR A 99 5.14 -18.02 21.01
CA THR A 99 3.96 -17.17 21.19
C THR A 99 3.78 -16.83 22.66
N HIS A 100 3.84 -15.54 22.98
CA HIS A 100 3.46 -15.01 24.30
C HIS A 100 2.04 -14.46 24.20
N ASN A 101 1.06 -15.26 24.59
CA ASN A 101 -0.33 -14.82 24.68
C ASN A 101 -0.66 -14.50 26.15
N GLN A 102 -0.78 -13.22 26.49
CA GLN A 102 -1.30 -12.77 27.78
C GLN A 102 -2.67 -12.13 27.57
N ASN A 103 -3.67 -12.97 27.38
CA ASN A 103 -5.06 -12.52 27.48
C ASN A 103 -5.47 -12.64 28.96
N ASN A 104 -5.42 -11.54 29.70
CA ASN A 104 -6.26 -11.42 30.89
C ASN A 104 -7.68 -11.15 30.38
N THR A 105 -8.48 -12.21 30.31
CA THR A 105 -9.95 -12.27 30.10
C THR A 105 -10.65 -10.97 29.70
#